data_AF-C7R075-F1
#
_entry.id   AF-C7R075-F1
#
_cell.length_a   1.000
_cell.length_b   1.000
_cell.length_c   1.000
_cell.angle_alpha   90.00
_cell.angle_beta   90.00
_cell.angle_gamma   90.00
#
_symmetry.space_group_name_H-M   'P 1'
#
loop_
_entity.id
_entity.type
_entity.pdbx_description
1 polymer ?
#
loop_
_entity_poly.entity_id
_entity_poly.type
_entity_poly.pdbx_seq_one_letter_code
_entity_poly.pdbx_strand_id
1 'polypeptide(L)'
;MKNRLTTLTITAALATAGMFGVAACSDSGSSDDTTTTQSTDGGQDAGDAAESEAFIADLEAGVKIINDQIAEVGDMPQIMLASDVDNPTQKYGMWVMPYYPSDAVEKYISTVQIEDGSFVVTATSADTGKQWQMDQDGNLSEAGE
;
A
#
# COMPACT_ATOMS: atom_id res chain seq x y z
N MET A 1 8.82 -1.31 -57.40
CA MET A 1 8.32 -2.50 -58.12
C MET A 1 7.31 -3.20 -57.23
N LYS A 2 6.09 -3.43 -57.76
CA LYS A 2 5.14 -4.53 -57.48
C LYS A 2 4.68 -4.78 -56.03
N ASN A 3 3.42 -4.37 -55.79
CA ASN A 3 2.25 -5.09 -55.22
C ASN A 3 2.50 -5.98 -53.97
N ARG A 4 1.62 -5.98 -52.95
CA ARG A 4 0.26 -6.53 -53.07
C ARG A 4 -0.77 -5.92 -52.10
N LEU A 5 -1.91 -5.57 -52.69
CA LEU A 5 -3.24 -5.46 -52.10
C LEU A 5 -3.71 -6.82 -51.51
N THR A 6 -4.90 -6.79 -50.91
CA THR A 6 -5.81 -7.88 -50.46
C THR A 6 -5.60 -8.29 -48.99
N THR A 7 -6.58 -8.28 -48.09
CA THR A 7 -8.01 -8.59 -48.25
C THR A 7 -8.83 -7.99 -47.09
N LEU A 8 -9.94 -7.34 -47.43
CA LEU A 8 -11.02 -6.96 -46.49
C LEU A 8 -11.71 -8.24 -45.99
N THR A 9 -11.78 -8.48 -44.68
CA THR A 9 -12.75 -9.43 -44.09
C THR A 9 -13.52 -8.72 -43.00
N ILE A 10 -14.67 -8.16 -43.41
CA ILE A 10 -15.75 -7.75 -42.54
C ILE A 10 -16.42 -9.02 -42.05
N THR A 11 -16.32 -9.32 -40.75
CA THR A 11 -17.21 -10.28 -40.09
C THR A 11 -17.96 -9.51 -39.01
N ALA A 12 -19.13 -9.02 -39.38
CA ALA A 12 -20.14 -8.55 -38.45
C ALA A 12 -20.85 -9.76 -37.84
N ALA A 13 -20.80 -9.89 -36.51
CA ALA A 13 -21.76 -10.69 -35.76
C ALA A 13 -22.24 -9.84 -34.59
N LEU A 14 -23.38 -9.17 -34.80
CA LEU A 14 -24.16 -8.57 -33.72
C LEU A 14 -24.85 -9.71 -32.95
N ALA A 15 -24.46 -9.91 -31.70
CA ALA A 15 -25.25 -10.66 -30.74
C ALA A 15 -25.96 -9.65 -29.83
N THR A 16 -27.19 -9.29 -30.22
CA THR A 16 -28.14 -8.56 -29.40
C THR A 16 -28.82 -9.47 -28.38
N ALA A 17 -29.07 -8.90 -27.20
CA ALA A 17 -30.06 -9.28 -26.19
C ALA A 17 -29.56 -10.05 -24.94
N GLY A 18 -29.14 -9.27 -23.94
CA GLY A 18 -29.31 -9.57 -22.52
C GLY A 18 -29.72 -8.28 -21.80
N MET A 19 -31.00 -8.13 -21.47
CA MET A 19 -31.55 -6.97 -20.76
C MET A 19 -31.48 -7.22 -19.25
N PHE A 20 -30.55 -6.59 -18.53
CA PHE A 20 -30.71 -6.07 -17.16
C PHE A 20 -29.66 -4.98 -16.95
N GLY A 21 -30.12 -3.76 -16.66
CA GLY A 21 -29.35 -2.53 -16.77
C GLY A 21 -28.42 -2.27 -15.58
N VAL A 22 -27.12 -2.34 -15.85
CA VAL A 22 -26.09 -1.52 -15.17
C VAL A 22 -26.00 -0.22 -15.96
N ALA A 23 -26.34 0.89 -15.31
CA ALA A 23 -26.20 2.22 -15.90
C ALA A 23 -24.77 2.74 -15.73
N ALA A 24 -24.27 3.32 -16.82
CA ALA A 24 -23.18 4.29 -16.92
C ALA A 24 -21.73 3.81 -16.67
N CYS A 25 -21.17 3.19 -17.71
CA CYS A 25 -19.81 3.52 -18.14
C CYS A 25 -19.91 4.70 -19.12
N SER A 26 -19.11 5.74 -18.91
CA SER A 26 -18.67 6.73 -19.90
C SER A 26 -17.16 6.81 -19.67
N ASP A 27 -16.25 6.76 -20.62
CA ASP A 27 -16.32 6.76 -22.08
C ASP A 27 -15.04 6.08 -22.60
N SER A 28 -15.15 5.64 -23.85
CA SER A 28 -14.14 5.22 -24.81
C SER A 28 -12.66 5.53 -24.54
N GLY A 29 -11.81 4.56 -24.88
CA GLY A 29 -10.35 4.66 -24.80
C GLY A 29 -9.67 5.54 -25.86
N SER A 30 -8.41 5.85 -25.59
CA SER A 30 -7.35 6.07 -26.58
C SER A 30 -6.01 5.79 -25.91
N SER A 31 -5.24 4.89 -26.53
CA SER A 31 -3.81 4.77 -26.29
C SER A 31 -3.12 5.98 -26.89
N ASP A 32 -2.50 6.80 -26.06
CA ASP A 32 -1.41 7.69 -26.45
C ASP A 32 -0.37 7.74 -25.33
N ASP A 33 0.88 7.74 -25.77
CA ASP A 33 2.09 7.63 -25.00
C ASP A 33 2.29 8.89 -24.15
N THR A 34 2.22 8.77 -22.82
CA THR A 34 2.83 9.74 -21.91
C THR A 34 3.24 9.01 -20.66
N THR A 35 4.56 8.95 -20.45
CA THR A 35 5.20 8.54 -19.20
C THR A 35 4.69 9.47 -18.08
N THR A 36 3.62 9.04 -17.44
CA THR A 36 3.06 9.66 -16.24
C THR A 36 3.51 8.83 -15.05
N THR A 37 4.21 9.51 -14.15
CA THR A 37 4.49 9.13 -12.76
C THR A 37 3.46 8.14 -12.23
N GLN A 38 3.96 6.98 -11.84
CA GLN A 38 3.21 5.98 -11.09
C GLN A 38 2.84 6.60 -9.73
N SER A 39 1.70 7.29 -9.69
CA SER A 39 0.97 7.46 -8.44
C SER A 39 0.44 6.08 -8.08
N THR A 40 0.93 5.56 -6.97
CA THR A 40 0.39 4.39 -6.30
C THR A 40 -1.06 4.66 -5.93
N ASP A 41 -1.98 4.27 -6.81
CA ASP A 41 -3.39 4.06 -6.50
C ASP A 41 -3.48 2.63 -5.94
N GLY A 42 -3.30 2.52 -4.63
CA GLY A 42 -3.25 1.26 -3.89
C GLY A 42 -3.86 1.36 -2.50
N GLY A 43 -4.67 2.39 -2.23
CA GLY A 43 -5.41 2.52 -0.99
C GLY A 43 -6.85 2.05 -1.20
N GLN A 44 -7.13 0.76 -1.06
CA GLN A 44 -8.52 0.31 -0.99
C GLN A 44 -8.67 -1.05 -0.30
N ASP A 45 -8.49 -1.06 1.02
CA ASP A 45 -9.46 -1.60 2.00
C ASP A 45 -8.99 -1.23 3.42
N ALA A 46 -8.94 0.07 3.74
CA ALA A 46 -8.92 0.50 5.13
C ALA A 46 -10.32 0.22 5.69
N GLY A 47 -10.56 -1.02 6.10
CA GLY A 47 -11.87 -1.49 6.53
C GLY A 47 -12.43 -0.60 7.63
N ASP A 48 -13.42 0.24 7.29
CA ASP A 48 -14.27 1.06 8.18
C ASP A 48 -13.61 1.47 9.52
N ALA A 49 -12.34 1.87 9.50
CA ALA A 49 -11.63 2.26 10.69
C ALA A 49 -11.99 3.71 10.96
N ALA A 50 -12.65 3.96 12.09
CA ALA A 50 -13.06 5.30 12.52
C ALA A 50 -11.87 6.19 12.96
N GLU A 51 -10.70 6.01 12.36
CA GLU A 51 -9.47 6.76 12.65
C GLU A 51 -9.20 7.83 11.59
N SER A 52 -8.34 8.78 11.94
CA SER A 52 -7.97 9.86 11.04
C SER A 52 -7.08 9.37 9.89
N GLU A 53 -7.23 9.98 8.72
CA GLU A 53 -6.39 9.66 7.55
C GLU A 53 -4.90 9.86 7.85
N ALA A 54 -4.56 10.82 8.70
CA ALA A 54 -3.17 11.06 9.14
C ALA A 54 -2.62 9.88 9.96
N PHE A 55 -3.41 9.33 10.89
CA PHE A 55 -3.02 8.17 11.68
C PHE A 55 -2.80 6.93 10.80
N ILE A 56 -3.70 6.71 9.83
CA ILE A 56 -3.58 5.61 8.88
C ILE A 56 -2.31 5.78 8.04
N ALA A 57 -2.07 6.98 7.50
CA ALA A 57 -0.87 7.27 6.71
C ALA A 57 0.44 7.07 7.49
N ASP A 58 0.46 7.36 8.79
CA ASP A 58 1.61 7.10 9.65
C ASP A 58 1.90 5.59 9.77
N LEU A 59 0.87 4.77 10.03
CA LEU A 59 0.98 3.31 10.06
C LEU A 59 1.46 2.74 8.72
N GLU A 60 0.90 3.20 7.62
CA GLU A 60 1.30 2.80 6.27
C GLU A 60 2.77 3.15 5.99
N ALA A 61 3.23 4.34 6.43
CA ALA A 61 4.63 4.72 6.30
C ALA A 61 5.55 3.77 7.09
N GLY A 62 5.16 3.39 8.31
CA GLY A 62 5.86 2.38 9.11
C GLY A 62 5.94 1.03 8.40
N VAL A 63 4.81 0.53 7.88
CA VAL A 63 4.76 -0.73 7.11
C VAL A 63 5.65 -0.65 5.88
N LYS A 64 5.60 0.45 5.13
CA LYS A 64 6.41 0.66 3.94
C LYS A 64 7.91 0.60 4.26
N ILE A 65 8.35 1.28 5.32
CA ILE A 65 9.77 1.27 5.73
C ILE A 65 10.27 -0.15 5.98
N ILE A 66 9.45 -0.98 6.62
CA ILE A 66 9.81 -2.38 6.94
C ILE A 66 9.82 -3.22 5.66
N ASN A 67 8.79 -3.11 4.82
CA ASN A 67 8.71 -3.82 3.55
C ASN A 67 9.87 -3.47 2.61
N ASP A 68 10.20 -2.18 2.48
CA ASP A 68 11.35 -1.72 1.70
C ASP A 68 12.64 -2.34 2.25
N GLN A 69 12.82 -2.32 3.58
CA GLN A 69 14.02 -2.87 4.19
C GLN A 69 14.14 -4.38 3.97
N ILE A 70 13.06 -5.15 4.14
CA ILE A 70 13.02 -6.60 3.87
C ILE A 70 13.36 -6.87 2.41
N ALA A 71 12.85 -6.08 1.47
CA ALA A 71 13.18 -6.22 0.05
C ALA A 71 14.66 -5.95 -0.26
N GLU A 72 15.31 -5.05 0.48
CA GLU A 72 16.72 -4.71 0.28
C GLU A 72 17.70 -5.71 0.91
N VAL A 73 17.47 -6.16 2.15
CA VAL A 73 18.43 -6.99 2.90
C VAL A 73 18.01 -8.44 3.08
N GLY A 74 16.75 -8.75 2.76
CA GLY A 74 16.17 -10.08 2.93
C GLY A 74 15.70 -10.33 4.37
N ASP A 75 15.76 -11.61 4.76
CA ASP A 75 15.24 -12.09 6.03
C ASP A 75 16.00 -11.51 7.24
N MET A 76 15.24 -11.06 8.23
CA MET A 76 15.75 -10.46 9.46
C MET A 76 14.74 -10.69 10.58
N PRO A 77 15.18 -10.96 11.82
CA PRO A 77 14.27 -11.32 12.90
C PRO A 77 13.50 -10.14 13.50
N GLN A 78 14.05 -8.93 13.38
CA GLN A 78 13.47 -7.73 13.97
C GLN A 78 14.04 -6.43 13.40
N ILE A 79 13.25 -5.37 13.50
CA ILE A 79 13.59 -4.01 13.08
C ILE A 79 13.14 -3.00 14.14
N MET A 80 13.89 -1.92 14.31
CA MET A 80 13.55 -0.84 15.23
C MET A 80 13.24 0.45 14.46
N LEU A 81 12.02 0.93 14.57
CA LEU A 81 11.57 2.23 14.10
C LEU A 81 11.92 3.29 15.16
N ALA A 82 12.76 4.27 14.80
CA ALA A 82 13.22 5.30 15.72
C ALA A 82 13.23 6.67 15.05
N SER A 83 12.91 7.71 15.82
CA SER A 83 12.96 9.11 15.38
C SER A 83 14.32 9.79 15.64
N ASP A 84 15.22 9.16 16.40
CA ASP A 84 16.55 9.71 16.73
C ASP A 84 17.63 9.38 15.67
N VAL A 85 17.25 8.71 14.57
CA VAL A 85 18.18 8.37 13.49
C VAL A 85 17.73 8.99 12.18
N ASP A 86 18.63 9.66 11.46
CA ASP A 86 18.32 10.28 10.18
C ASP A 86 18.42 9.30 9.00
N ASN A 87 19.15 8.18 9.17
CA ASN A 87 19.42 7.22 8.11
C ASN A 87 19.31 5.78 8.64
N PRO A 88 18.91 4.81 7.79
CA PRO A 88 18.96 3.39 8.11
C PRO A 88 20.35 2.98 8.61
N THR A 89 20.41 2.34 9.78
CA THR A 89 21.67 1.88 10.36
C THR A 89 21.50 0.53 11.03
N GLN A 90 22.54 -0.30 11.02
CA GLN A 90 22.55 -1.55 11.74
C GLN A 90 23.33 -1.41 13.05
N LYS A 91 22.72 -1.76 14.19
CA LYS A 91 23.35 -1.78 15.52
C LYS A 91 23.13 -3.12 16.19
N TYR A 92 24.22 -3.80 16.56
CA TYR A 92 24.18 -5.11 17.22
C TYR A 92 23.37 -6.18 16.45
N GLY A 93 23.40 -6.15 15.11
CA GLY A 93 22.63 -7.07 14.27
C GLY A 93 21.15 -6.70 14.09
N MET A 94 20.69 -5.60 14.69
CA MET A 94 19.35 -5.06 14.53
C MET A 94 19.36 -3.85 13.60
N TRP A 95 18.44 -3.81 12.65
CA TRP A 95 18.24 -2.63 11.81
C TRP A 95 17.45 -1.58 12.56
N VAL A 96 17.91 -0.33 12.47
CA VAL A 96 17.27 0.84 13.05
C VAL A 96 16.93 1.79 11.91
N MET A 97 15.65 2.03 11.73
CA MET A 97 15.11 2.82 10.63
C MET A 97 14.56 4.16 11.13
N PRO A 98 14.75 5.23 10.36
CA PRO A 98 14.07 6.50 10.60
C PRO A 98 12.55 6.32 10.50
N TYR A 99 11.81 6.73 11.53
CA TYR A 99 10.36 6.77 11.51
C TYR A 99 9.85 7.97 12.32
N TYR A 100 9.05 8.80 11.67
CA TYR A 100 8.56 10.08 12.19
C TYR A 100 7.05 10.16 12.00
N PRO A 101 6.27 9.50 12.87
CA PRO A 101 4.82 9.63 12.79
C PRO A 101 4.40 11.07 13.13
N SER A 102 3.24 11.47 12.62
CA SER A 102 2.62 12.76 12.93
C SER A 102 2.04 12.81 14.35
N ASP A 103 1.51 13.98 14.73
CA ASP A 103 0.79 14.18 16.00
C ASP A 103 -0.48 13.31 16.13
N ALA A 104 -0.91 12.64 15.06
CA ALA A 104 -2.02 11.70 15.09
C ALA A 104 -1.69 10.39 15.84
N VAL A 105 -0.40 10.08 16.02
CA VAL A 105 0.07 8.91 16.78
C VAL A 105 0.55 9.33 18.16
N GLU A 106 -0.08 8.83 19.22
CA GLU A 106 0.34 9.08 20.60
C GLU A 106 1.57 8.24 20.98
N LYS A 107 1.54 6.95 20.62
CA LYS A 107 2.57 5.97 20.93
C LYS A 107 2.65 4.94 19.81
N TYR A 108 3.81 4.34 19.61
CA TYR A 108 3.95 3.22 18.69
C TYR A 108 4.94 2.18 19.25
N ILE A 109 4.79 0.94 18.80
CA ILE A 109 5.76 -0.11 19.11
C ILE A 109 7.00 0.12 18.25
N SER A 110 8.07 0.58 18.89
CA SER A 110 9.32 0.90 18.19
C SER A 110 10.04 -0.33 17.66
N THR A 111 9.90 -1.49 18.29
CA THR A 111 10.60 -2.72 17.85
C THR A 111 9.58 -3.69 17.25
N VAL A 112 9.66 -3.90 15.95
CA VAL A 112 8.79 -4.79 15.20
C VAL A 112 9.50 -6.12 14.98
N GLN A 113 8.83 -7.20 15.35
CA GLN A 113 9.28 -8.57 15.11
C GLN A 113 8.88 -8.97 13.69
N ILE A 114 9.76 -9.66 13.00
CA ILE A 114 9.53 -10.15 11.64
C ILE A 114 9.66 -11.67 11.67
N GLU A 115 8.60 -12.35 11.25
CA GLU A 115 8.51 -13.80 11.22
C GLU A 115 8.20 -14.24 9.78
N ASP A 116 9.19 -14.82 9.10
CA ASP A 116 9.07 -15.26 7.70
C ASP A 116 8.55 -14.14 6.76
N GLY A 117 9.00 -12.90 7.00
CA GLY A 117 8.57 -11.70 6.26
C GLY A 117 7.21 -11.13 6.69
N SER A 118 6.50 -11.79 7.60
CA SER A 118 5.25 -11.28 8.20
C SER A 118 5.56 -10.40 9.41
N PHE A 119 4.84 -9.29 9.55
CA PHE A 119 5.02 -8.38 10.67
C PHE A 119 3.77 -7.54 10.89
N VAL A 120 3.71 -6.91 12.06
CA VAL A 120 2.60 -6.01 12.44
C VAL A 120 3.18 -4.74 13.04
N VAL A 121 2.73 -3.59 12.54
CA VAL A 121 3.02 -2.27 13.12
C VAL A 121 1.87 -1.88 14.01
N THR A 122 2.14 -1.53 15.26
CA THR A 122 1.12 -1.16 16.24
C THR A 122 1.33 0.26 16.73
N ALA A 123 0.26 1.04 16.74
CA ALA A 123 0.25 2.43 17.20
C ALA A 123 -1.01 2.76 17.99
N THR A 124 -0.91 3.73 18.89
CA THR A 124 -2.03 4.30 19.65
C THR A 124 -2.43 5.61 19.00
N SER A 125 -3.71 5.75 18.64
CA SER A 125 -4.27 6.98 18.10
C SER A 125 -4.30 8.08 19.17
N ALA A 126 -3.83 9.27 18.81
CA ALA A 126 -3.90 10.44 19.68
C ALA A 126 -5.33 11.00 19.81
N ASP A 127 -6.17 10.81 18.79
CA ASP A 127 -7.56 11.27 18.79
C ASP A 127 -8.45 10.40 19.67
N THR A 128 -8.34 9.07 19.53
CA THR A 128 -9.25 8.13 20.20
C THR A 128 -8.64 7.45 21.43
N GLY A 129 -7.30 7.48 21.56
CA GLY A 129 -6.57 6.72 22.58
C GLY A 129 -6.57 5.21 22.36
N LYS A 130 -7.18 4.73 21.26
CA LYS A 130 -7.25 3.30 20.93
C LYS A 130 -5.95 2.83 20.30
N GLN A 131 -5.62 1.57 20.54
CA GLN A 131 -4.50 0.92 19.87
C GLN A 131 -4.99 0.25 18.59
N TRP A 132 -4.24 0.44 17.51
CA TRP A 132 -4.48 -0.12 16.20
C TRP A 132 -3.23 -0.81 15.71
N GLN A 133 -3.44 -1.77 14.83
CA GLN A 133 -2.39 -2.55 14.23
C GLN A 133 -2.61 -2.67 12.72
N MET A 134 -1.52 -2.55 11.97
CA MET A 134 -1.51 -2.71 10.52
C MET A 134 -0.54 -3.85 10.18
N ASP A 135 -1.03 -4.82 9.41
CA ASP A 135 -0.20 -5.92 8.92
C ASP A 135 0.68 -5.50 7.72
N GLN A 136 1.55 -6.40 7.27
CA GLN A 136 2.47 -6.14 6.16
C GLN A 136 1.79 -5.80 4.83
N ASP A 137 0.50 -6.14 4.68
CA ASP A 137 -0.29 -5.92 3.47
C ASP A 137 -1.11 -4.62 3.54
N GLY A 138 -1.05 -3.89 4.67
CA GLY A 138 -1.76 -2.64 4.89
C GLY A 138 -3.16 -2.82 5.48
N ASN A 139 -3.53 -4.02 5.93
CA ASN A 139 -4.84 -4.22 6.56
C ASN A 139 -4.81 -3.67 7.99
N LEU A 140 -5.68 -2.70 8.25
CA LEU A 140 -5.83 -2.06 9.54
C LEU A 140 -6.85 -2.81 10.41
N SER A 141 -6.51 -3.04 11.67
CA SER A 141 -7.42 -3.62 12.66
C SER A 141 -7.21 -2.98 14.04
N GLU A 142 -8.27 -2.89 14.83
CA GLU A 142 -8.14 -2.47 16.23
C GLU A 142 -7.32 -3.53 16.96
N ALA A 143 -6.26 -3.11 17.66
CA ALA A 143 -5.46 -4.01 18.48
C ALA A 143 -6.32 -4.39 19.70
N GLY A 144 -6.98 -5.53 19.57
CA GLY A 144 -7.99 -6.00 20.51
C GLY A 144 -7.43 -6.46 21.85
N GLU A 145 -8.21 -6.09 22.88
CA GLU A 145 -8.20 -6.35 24.33
C GLU A 145 -7.65 -7.70 24.83
#